data_AF-A0A5Q4SX28-F1
#
_entry.id   AF-A0A5Q4SX28-F1
#
_cell.length_a   1.000
_cell.length_b   1.000
_cell.length_c   1.000
_cell.angle_alpha   90.00
_cell.angle_beta   90.00
_cell.angle_gamma   90.00
#
_symmetry.space_group_name_H-M   'P 1'
#
loop_
_entity.id
_entity.type
_entity.pdbx_description
1 polymer ?
#
loop_
_entity_poly.entity_id
_entity_poly.type
_entity_poly.pdbx_seq_one_letter_code
_entity_poly.pdbx_strand_id
1 'polypeptide(L)'
;MNPVNPVNPVNEDDTRPLRDALRREADTVSGAPAPVDAVLLRGRAARRRRAGVLAGAAAAVVAVLAVMPLAGREVAPAPAPPATAPPVTPRPEPLRTVAPYEPVAIGHGRSMALLPDGRQNHVAGYGDIRDAVATARGLSGDNIPPRSLSGGRDTDPGRPVLFSGAFRTDEVPAGVEVRLDSGERLRAGMLRLPGDPDWGTYYAFGTRAAGNQSWTVTAYAADGRVLVETHFDQASGG
;
A
#
# COMPACT_ATOMS: atom_id res chain seq x y z
N MET A 1 50.50 -24.39 28.38
CA MET A 1 50.91 -23.49 27.28
C MET A 1 50.81 -24.25 25.98
N ASN A 2 49.80 -23.97 25.16
CA ASN A 2 49.62 -24.58 23.84
C ASN A 2 50.24 -23.68 22.76
N PRO A 3 50.96 -24.22 21.77
CA PRO A 3 51.51 -23.42 20.68
C PRO A 3 50.38 -22.94 19.77
N VAL A 4 50.39 -21.65 19.47
CA VAL A 4 49.52 -20.98 18.51
C VAL A 4 49.92 -21.43 17.10
N ASN A 5 48.96 -21.97 16.36
CA ASN A 5 49.13 -22.42 14.98
C ASN A 5 49.17 -21.18 14.05
N PRO A 6 50.22 -20.95 13.24
CA PRO A 6 50.28 -19.79 12.36
C PRO A 6 49.28 -19.95 11.21
N VAL A 7 48.39 -18.97 11.08
CA VAL A 7 47.46 -18.86 9.94
C VAL A 7 48.29 -18.58 8.69
N ASN A 8 48.27 -19.50 7.72
CA ASN A 8 48.89 -19.30 6.42
C ASN A 8 48.30 -18.06 5.75
N PRO A 9 49.12 -17.07 5.35
CA PRO A 9 48.63 -15.95 4.54
C PRO A 9 48.17 -16.51 3.19
N VAL A 10 46.93 -16.21 2.81
CA VAL A 10 46.39 -16.52 1.49
C VAL A 10 47.25 -15.78 0.47
N ASN A 11 48.06 -16.53 -0.29
CA ASN A 11 48.90 -15.98 -1.35
C ASN A 11 48.00 -15.32 -2.41
N GLU A 12 48.18 -14.02 -2.64
CA GLU A 12 47.43 -13.26 -3.65
C GLU A 12 47.52 -13.86 -5.06
N ASP A 13 48.57 -14.65 -5.34
CA ASP A 13 48.76 -15.33 -6.61
C ASP A 13 47.75 -16.48 -6.87
N ASP A 14 47.11 -17.05 -5.84
CA ASP A 14 46.09 -18.10 -6.02
C ASP A 14 44.71 -17.54 -6.43
N THR A 15 44.49 -16.23 -6.31
CA THR A 15 43.20 -15.61 -6.64
C THR A 15 43.07 -15.24 -8.12
N ARG A 16 44.20 -15.03 -8.82
CA ARG A 16 44.22 -14.66 -10.25
C ARG A 16 43.69 -15.77 -11.16
N PRO A 17 44.09 -17.06 -10.99
CA PRO A 17 43.57 -18.15 -11.81
C PRO A 17 42.06 -18.34 -11.67
N LEU A 18 41.53 -18.18 -10.45
CA LEU A 18 40.09 -18.29 -10.17
C LEU A 18 39.32 -17.14 -10.83
N ARG A 19 39.87 -15.93 -10.79
CA ARG A 19 39.26 -14.75 -11.43
C ARG A 19 39.23 -14.87 -12.95
N ASP A 20 40.29 -15.41 -13.55
CA ASP A 20 40.38 -15.64 -14.99
C ASP A 20 39.53 -16.83 -15.46
N ALA A 21 39.30 -17.82 -14.60
CA ALA A 21 38.36 -18.90 -14.85
C ALA A 21 36.91 -18.40 -14.80
N LEU A 22 36.54 -17.63 -13.76
CA LEU A 22 35.20 -17.05 -13.64
C LEU A 22 34.88 -16.06 -14.76
N ARG A 23 35.87 -15.28 -15.22
CA ARG A 23 35.69 -14.35 -16.34
C ARG A 23 35.47 -15.06 -17.66
N ARG A 24 36.23 -16.14 -17.92
CA ARG A 24 36.00 -16.99 -19.11
C ARG A 24 34.64 -17.67 -19.11
N GLU A 25 34.15 -18.10 -17.94
CA GLU A 25 32.81 -18.68 -17.82
C GLU A 25 31.70 -17.63 -17.96
N ALA A 26 31.93 -16.38 -17.55
CA ALA A 26 30.98 -15.30 -17.78
C ALA A 26 30.89 -14.91 -19.27
N ASP A 27 32.01 -14.97 -20.00
CA ASP A 27 32.06 -14.62 -21.43
C ASP A 27 31.41 -15.68 -22.33
N THR A 28 31.23 -16.93 -21.86
CA THR A 28 30.51 -17.99 -22.61
C THR A 28 28.99 -17.92 -22.44
N VAL A 29 28.49 -17.20 -21.43
CA VAL A 29 27.06 -16.94 -21.27
C VAL A 29 26.65 -15.81 -22.21
N SER A 30 26.38 -16.16 -23.47
CA SER A 30 25.65 -15.27 -24.38
C SER A 30 24.26 -15.01 -23.82
N GLY A 31 24.13 -13.89 -23.12
CA GLY A 31 22.85 -13.40 -22.62
C GLY A 31 21.92 -13.09 -23.79
N ALA A 32 20.97 -13.97 -24.07
CA ALA A 32 19.76 -13.54 -24.76
C ALA A 32 19.23 -12.31 -24.00
N PRO A 33 18.87 -11.22 -24.69
CA PRO A 33 18.41 -10.01 -24.03
C PRO A 33 17.29 -10.40 -23.07
N ALA A 34 17.42 -10.00 -21.81
CA ALA A 34 16.39 -10.24 -20.80
C ALA A 34 15.04 -9.84 -21.41
N PRO A 35 13.96 -10.62 -21.23
CA PRO A 35 12.68 -10.36 -21.90
C PRO A 35 11.94 -9.20 -21.21
N VAL A 36 12.59 -8.04 -21.13
CA VAL A 36 12.08 -6.81 -20.54
C VAL A 36 10.80 -6.40 -21.28
N ASP A 37 10.75 -6.62 -22.59
CA ASP A 37 9.57 -6.32 -23.41
C ASP A 37 8.36 -7.18 -23.02
N ALA A 38 8.54 -8.47 -22.72
CA ALA A 38 7.43 -9.32 -22.30
C ALA A 38 6.89 -8.90 -20.91
N VAL A 39 7.79 -8.50 -20.01
CA VAL A 39 7.42 -8.00 -18.67
C VAL A 39 6.73 -6.64 -18.77
N LEU A 40 7.26 -5.72 -19.59
CA LEU A 40 6.67 -4.40 -19.83
C LEU A 40 5.32 -4.50 -20.56
N LEU A 41 5.19 -5.40 -21.53
CA LEU A 41 3.93 -5.64 -22.25
C LEU A 41 2.87 -6.23 -21.30
N ARG A 42 3.26 -7.18 -20.45
CA ARG A 42 2.38 -7.76 -19.41
C ARG A 42 1.97 -6.70 -18.37
N GLY A 43 2.90 -5.84 -17.95
CA GLY A 43 2.61 -4.72 -17.05
C GLY A 43 1.67 -3.68 -17.66
N ARG A 44 1.87 -3.31 -18.93
CA ARG A 44 1.00 -2.35 -19.65
C ARG A 44 -0.41 -2.90 -19.91
N ALA A 45 -0.54 -4.20 -20.20
CA ALA A 45 -1.84 -4.85 -20.38
C ALA A 45 -2.66 -4.85 -19.08
N ALA A 46 -2.03 -5.08 -17.93
CA ALA A 46 -2.68 -4.99 -16.62
C ALA A 46 -3.12 -3.54 -16.30
N ARG A 47 -2.34 -2.53 -16.72
CA ARG A 47 -2.66 -1.11 -16.51
C ARG A 47 -3.81 -0.62 -17.39
N ARG A 48 -3.87 -1.01 -18.67
CA ARG A 48 -4.92 -0.56 -19.62
C ARG A 48 -6.32 -1.10 -19.29
N ARG A 49 -6.43 -2.28 -18.69
CA ARG A 49 -7.73 -2.84 -18.27
C ARG A 49 -8.43 -1.99 -17.21
N ARG A 50 -7.70 -1.14 -16.46
CA ARG A 50 -8.26 -0.28 -15.42
C ARG A 50 -8.84 1.04 -15.95
N ALA A 51 -8.58 1.42 -17.20
CA ALA A 51 -9.04 2.70 -17.78
C ALA A 51 -10.37 2.58 -18.56
N GLY A 52 -11.00 1.41 -18.59
CA GLY A 52 -12.09 1.08 -19.52
C GLY A 52 -13.50 1.03 -18.96
N VAL A 53 -13.80 1.63 -17.80
CA VAL A 53 -15.17 1.71 -17.27
C VAL A 53 -15.43 3.13 -16.79
N LEU A 54 -15.94 4.00 -17.67
CA LEU A 54 -16.73 5.19 -17.34
C LEU A 54 -17.20 5.85 -18.64
N ALA A 55 -18.16 5.20 -19.29
CA ALA A 55 -19.02 5.86 -20.27
C ALA A 55 -20.44 5.29 -20.11
N GLY A 56 -21.38 6.16 -19.73
CA GLY A 56 -22.81 5.90 -19.76
C GLY A 56 -23.49 5.89 -18.39
N ALA A 57 -24.08 7.02 -17.99
CA ALA A 57 -25.50 7.27 -18.24
C ALA A 57 -25.93 8.57 -17.54
N ALA A 58 -26.26 9.57 -18.35
CA ALA A 58 -27.03 10.72 -17.95
C ALA A 58 -28.53 10.47 -18.22
N ALA A 59 -29.36 11.24 -17.52
CA ALA A 59 -30.80 11.50 -17.73
C ALA A 59 -31.81 10.50 -17.12
N ALA A 60 -32.59 10.99 -16.15
CA ALA A 60 -33.95 11.47 -16.42
C ALA A 60 -34.56 12.15 -15.18
N VAL A 61 -34.80 13.45 -15.29
CA VAL A 61 -35.70 14.24 -14.42
C VAL A 61 -37.11 14.07 -14.98
N VAL A 62 -38.06 13.59 -14.17
CA VAL A 62 -39.50 13.78 -14.44
C VAL A 62 -40.17 14.25 -13.16
N ALA A 63 -40.60 15.51 -13.20
CA ALA A 63 -41.45 16.15 -12.22
C ALA A 63 -42.89 15.65 -12.36
N VAL A 64 -43.58 15.43 -11.23
CA VAL A 64 -45.05 15.39 -11.18
C VAL A 64 -45.51 16.35 -10.09
N LEU A 65 -46.00 17.49 -10.56
CA LEU A 65 -46.90 18.41 -9.86
C LEU A 65 -48.27 17.73 -9.72
N ALA A 66 -48.78 17.65 -8.50
CA ALA A 66 -50.21 17.43 -8.26
C ALA A 66 -50.71 18.50 -7.27
N VAL A 67 -51.74 19.22 -7.73
CA VAL A 67 -52.41 20.35 -7.09
C VAL A 67 -53.60 19.85 -6.26
N MET A 68 -53.92 20.58 -5.17
CA MET A 68 -55.19 20.68 -4.40
C MET A 68 -55.13 20.15 -2.94
N PRO A 69 -55.99 20.63 -2.02
CA PRO A 69 -56.67 21.94 -1.89
C PRO A 69 -56.42 22.61 -0.51
N LEU A 70 -56.83 23.88 -0.42
CA LEU A 70 -56.85 24.73 0.77
C LEU A 70 -57.77 24.14 1.88
N ALA A 71 -57.21 23.81 3.04
CA ALA A 71 -57.97 23.64 4.28
C ALA A 71 -57.15 24.22 5.44
N GLY A 72 -57.69 25.25 6.07
CA GLY A 72 -57.06 25.95 7.18
C GLY A 72 -56.77 25.01 8.35
N ARG A 73 -55.52 25.00 8.80
CA ARG A 73 -55.13 24.46 10.09
C ARG A 73 -54.03 25.33 10.65
N GLU A 74 -54.30 25.92 11.81
CA GLU A 74 -53.33 26.65 12.61
C GLU A 74 -52.27 25.64 13.07
N VAL A 75 -51.10 25.68 12.42
CA VAL A 75 -49.97 24.79 12.70
C VAL A 75 -49.05 25.51 13.68
N ALA A 76 -49.02 25.02 14.92
CA ALA A 76 -47.99 25.35 15.89
C ALA A 76 -46.60 25.17 15.24
N PRO A 77 -45.61 26.02 15.56
CA PRO A 77 -44.31 26.00 14.90
C PRO A 77 -43.69 24.60 15.00
N ALA A 78 -43.52 23.96 13.84
CA ALA A 78 -42.88 22.67 13.73
C ALA A 78 -41.43 22.78 14.25
N PRO A 79 -40.97 21.85 15.10
CA PRO A 79 -39.56 21.82 15.49
C PRO A 79 -38.71 21.62 14.23
N ALA A 80 -37.66 22.44 14.11
CA ALA A 80 -36.72 22.36 13.01
C ALA A 80 -36.20 20.91 12.87
N PRO A 81 -36.05 20.39 11.65
CA PRO A 81 -35.45 19.07 11.45
C PRO A 81 -34.05 19.06 12.08
N PRO A 82 -33.66 17.97 12.77
CA PRO A 82 -32.33 17.89 13.36
C PRO A 82 -31.30 18.08 12.24
N ALA A 83 -30.36 19.00 12.48
CA ALA A 83 -29.25 19.24 11.57
C ALA A 83 -28.55 17.90 11.31
N THR A 84 -28.58 17.44 10.06
CA THR A 84 -27.78 16.29 9.62
C THR A 84 -26.33 16.61 9.93
N ALA A 85 -25.78 15.95 10.95
CA ALA A 85 -24.37 16.07 11.28
C ALA A 85 -23.54 15.71 10.02
N PRO A 86 -22.49 16.47 9.70
CA PRO A 86 -21.63 16.12 8.58
C PRO A 86 -21.08 14.71 8.79
N PRO A 87 -20.86 13.94 7.70
CA PRO A 87 -20.28 12.61 7.80
C PRO A 87 -18.95 12.72 8.57
N VAL A 88 -18.90 12.07 9.74
CA VAL A 88 -17.68 11.98 10.54
C VAL A 88 -16.73 11.09 9.76
N THR A 89 -15.69 11.68 9.17
CA THR A 89 -14.58 10.90 8.60
C THR A 89 -13.94 10.14 9.76
N PRO A 90 -14.01 8.80 9.80
CA PRO A 90 -13.44 8.05 10.92
C PRO A 90 -11.93 8.31 10.98
N ARG A 91 -11.45 8.76 12.13
CA ARG A 91 -10.01 8.84 12.42
C ARG A 91 -9.45 7.42 12.34
N PRO A 92 -8.29 7.19 11.69
CA PRO A 92 -7.72 5.85 11.60
C PRO A 92 -7.50 5.28 13.00
N GLU A 93 -8.10 4.12 13.28
CA GLU A 93 -7.73 3.33 14.45
C GLU A 93 -6.28 2.84 14.29
N PRO A 94 -5.48 2.84 15.38
CA PRO A 94 -4.04 2.62 15.27
C PRO A 94 -3.70 1.25 14.72
N LEU A 95 -4.38 0.18 15.14
CA LEU A 95 -4.19 -1.17 14.60
C LEU A 95 -5.51 -1.95 14.66
N ARG A 96 -5.91 -2.55 13.55
CA ARG A 96 -7.10 -3.39 13.46
C ARG A 96 -6.76 -4.79 12.97
N THR A 97 -7.18 -5.80 13.73
CA THR A 97 -7.12 -7.19 13.27
C THR A 97 -8.30 -7.45 12.33
N VAL A 98 -8.03 -8.04 11.16
CA VAL A 98 -9.03 -8.29 10.10
C VAL A 98 -9.02 -9.75 9.69
N ALA A 99 -10.15 -10.27 9.21
CA ALA A 99 -10.19 -11.65 8.76
C ALA A 99 -9.39 -11.81 7.45
N PRO A 100 -8.77 -13.00 7.23
CA PRO A 100 -8.13 -13.33 5.97
C PRO A 100 -9.07 -13.13 4.77
N TYR A 101 -8.54 -12.55 3.69
CA TYR A 101 -9.25 -12.31 2.42
C TYR A 101 -10.46 -11.36 2.51
N GLU A 102 -10.74 -10.76 3.66
CA GLU A 102 -11.86 -9.87 3.84
C GLU A 102 -11.52 -8.46 3.33
N PRO A 103 -12.27 -7.91 2.35
CA PRO A 103 -12.15 -6.51 1.98
C PRO A 103 -12.61 -5.61 3.13
N VAL A 104 -11.71 -4.78 3.63
CA VAL A 104 -11.99 -3.83 4.68
C VAL A 104 -11.92 -2.41 4.12
N ALA A 105 -12.95 -1.61 4.38
CA ALA A 105 -12.96 -0.21 3.99
C ALA A 105 -11.86 0.55 4.74
N ILE A 106 -11.05 1.29 3.97
CA ILE A 106 -9.95 2.12 4.48
C ILE A 106 -10.22 3.63 4.27
N GLY A 107 -11.33 3.99 3.62
CA GLY A 107 -11.73 5.39 3.38
C GLY A 107 -11.61 5.81 1.91
N HIS A 108 -12.19 6.94 1.54
CA HIS A 108 -12.17 7.48 0.17
C HIS A 108 -12.63 6.50 -0.93
N GLY A 109 -13.59 5.63 -0.59
CA GLY A 109 -14.08 4.58 -1.49
C GLY A 109 -13.05 3.49 -1.78
N ARG A 110 -11.99 3.38 -0.97
CA ARG A 110 -10.97 2.34 -1.06
C ARG A 110 -11.21 1.24 -0.04
N SER A 111 -10.79 0.05 -0.44
CA SER A 111 -10.77 -1.16 0.37
C SER A 111 -9.37 -1.76 0.35
N MET A 112 -9.01 -2.44 1.43
CA MET A 112 -7.79 -3.23 1.54
C MET A 112 -8.12 -4.61 2.12
N ALA A 113 -7.47 -5.65 1.64
CA ALA A 113 -7.57 -7.00 2.17
C ALA A 113 -6.18 -7.58 2.40
N LEU A 114 -6.02 -8.35 3.48
CA LEU A 114 -4.80 -9.08 3.79
C LEU A 114 -4.99 -10.54 3.42
N LEU A 115 -3.97 -11.11 2.78
CA LEU A 115 -3.97 -12.50 2.33
C LEU A 115 -2.89 -13.25 3.12
N PRO A 116 -3.24 -14.39 3.76
CA PRO A 116 -2.27 -15.21 4.48
C PRO A 116 -1.34 -15.98 3.54
N ASP A 117 -1.69 -16.06 2.25
CA ASP A 117 -0.88 -16.74 1.24
C ASP A 117 0.43 -15.99 0.98
N GLY A 118 1.50 -16.74 0.69
CA GLY A 118 2.79 -16.16 0.35
C GLY A 118 3.55 -15.68 1.59
N ARG A 119 4.23 -14.53 1.47
CA ARG A 119 5.03 -13.94 2.54
C ARG A 119 4.31 -12.76 3.20
N GLN A 120 4.03 -11.70 2.45
CA GLN A 120 3.30 -10.51 2.93
C GLN A 120 2.32 -10.00 1.85
N ASN A 121 1.25 -10.75 1.62
CA ASN A 121 0.35 -10.49 0.50
C ASN A 121 -0.85 -9.62 0.93
N HIS A 122 -1.06 -8.52 0.22
CA HIS A 122 -2.18 -7.62 0.45
C HIS A 122 -2.63 -6.99 -0.88
N VAL A 123 -3.90 -6.58 -0.91
CA VAL A 123 -4.50 -5.89 -2.05
C VAL A 123 -5.17 -4.62 -1.57
N ALA A 124 -4.94 -3.52 -2.28
CA ALA A 124 -5.70 -2.28 -2.12
C ALA A 124 -6.31 -1.86 -3.46
N GLY A 125 -7.52 -1.30 -3.41
CA GLY A 125 -8.25 -0.90 -4.62
C GLY A 125 -9.50 -0.08 -4.29
N TYR A 126 -10.23 0.35 -5.31
CA TYR A 126 -11.51 1.02 -5.12
C TYR A 126 -12.68 0.06 -5.08
N GLY A 127 -13.71 0.44 -4.31
CA GLY A 127 -14.99 -0.25 -4.27
C GLY A 127 -14.84 -1.69 -3.80
N ASP A 128 -15.54 -2.58 -4.51
CA ASP A 128 -15.43 -4.01 -4.29
C ASP A 128 -14.14 -4.56 -4.92
N ILE A 129 -13.26 -5.11 -4.08
CA ILE A 129 -11.97 -5.66 -4.49
C ILE A 129 -11.95 -7.19 -4.49
N ARG A 130 -13.10 -7.88 -4.34
CA ARG A 130 -13.16 -9.35 -4.25
C ARG A 130 -12.47 -10.08 -5.41
N ASP A 131 -12.64 -9.60 -6.65
CA ASP A 131 -11.98 -10.20 -7.81
C ASP A 131 -10.46 -10.03 -7.76
N ALA A 132 -9.99 -8.86 -7.30
CA ALA A 132 -8.56 -8.60 -7.12
C ALA A 132 -7.97 -9.47 -5.99
N VAL A 133 -8.72 -9.66 -4.91
CA VAL A 133 -8.36 -10.59 -3.82
C VAL A 133 -8.27 -12.02 -4.35
N ALA A 134 -9.26 -12.48 -5.11
CA ALA A 134 -9.26 -13.81 -5.71
C ALA A 134 -8.04 -14.02 -6.64
N THR A 135 -7.73 -13.01 -7.45
CA THR A 135 -6.56 -13.03 -8.36
C THR A 135 -5.23 -13.06 -7.61
N ALA A 136 -5.15 -12.42 -6.45
CA ALA A 136 -3.91 -12.34 -5.67
C ALA A 136 -3.64 -13.59 -4.82
N ARG A 137 -4.59 -14.52 -4.70
CA ARG A 137 -4.40 -15.79 -3.97
C ARG A 137 -3.24 -16.59 -4.57
N GLY A 138 -2.40 -17.13 -3.70
CA GLY A 138 -1.21 -17.90 -4.10
C GLY A 138 -0.06 -17.08 -4.68
N LEU A 139 -0.19 -15.75 -4.80
CA LEU A 139 0.95 -14.88 -5.10
C LEU A 139 1.78 -14.65 -3.84
N SER A 140 3.10 -14.48 -4.00
CA SER A 140 4.02 -14.33 -2.86
C SER A 140 3.82 -13.03 -2.06
N GLY A 141 3.18 -12.01 -2.63
CA GLY A 141 3.03 -10.69 -2.00
C GLY A 141 4.34 -9.90 -1.92
N ASP A 142 4.38 -8.96 -0.98
CA ASP A 142 5.61 -8.29 -0.59
C ASP A 142 6.56 -9.32 0.05
N ASN A 143 7.86 -9.16 -0.18
CA ASN A 143 8.90 -10.05 0.32
C ASN A 143 9.88 -9.25 1.21
N ILE A 144 9.34 -8.64 2.26
CA ILE A 144 10.09 -7.73 3.11
C ILE A 144 10.93 -8.50 4.15
N PRO A 145 12.23 -8.15 4.32
CA PRO A 145 13.06 -8.76 5.35
C PRO A 145 12.56 -8.39 6.76
N PRO A 146 13.02 -9.09 7.81
CA PRO A 146 12.81 -8.64 9.18
C PRO A 146 13.27 -7.19 9.38
N ARG A 147 12.58 -6.46 10.27
CA ARG A 147 12.89 -5.06 10.63
C ARG A 147 12.89 -4.12 9.41
N SER A 148 11.87 -4.22 8.57
CA SER A 148 11.75 -3.41 7.36
C SER A 148 10.31 -2.98 7.06
N LEU A 149 10.21 -2.01 6.16
CA LEU A 149 8.96 -1.48 5.60
C LEU A 149 9.01 -1.65 4.08
N SER A 150 7.90 -2.06 3.46
CA SER A 150 7.64 -1.79 2.04
C SER A 150 6.76 -0.56 1.93
N GLY A 151 6.75 0.07 0.76
CA GLY A 151 5.91 1.22 0.50
C GLY A 151 5.64 1.40 -0.98
N GLY A 152 4.43 1.82 -1.28
CA GLY A 152 3.98 2.24 -2.60
C GLY A 152 3.00 3.39 -2.48
N ARG A 153 2.75 4.03 -3.61
CA ARG A 153 1.71 5.04 -3.73
C ARG A 153 0.81 4.75 -4.92
N ASP A 154 -0.47 5.02 -4.76
CA ASP A 154 -1.44 5.00 -5.85
C ASP A 154 -1.97 6.41 -6.12
N THR A 155 -1.74 6.88 -7.34
CA THR A 155 -2.06 8.23 -7.80
C THR A 155 -3.11 8.15 -8.91
N ASP A 156 -4.38 8.24 -8.54
CA ASP A 156 -5.46 8.35 -9.52
C ASP A 156 -5.85 9.81 -9.75
N PRO A 157 -6.08 10.21 -11.02
CA PRO A 157 -6.56 11.55 -11.33
C PRO A 157 -7.82 11.92 -10.54
N GLY A 158 -7.79 13.09 -9.91
CA GLY A 158 -8.94 13.64 -9.18
C GLY A 158 -9.20 13.01 -7.80
N ARG A 159 -8.30 12.17 -7.30
CA ARG A 159 -8.46 11.50 -6.00
C ARG A 159 -7.27 11.77 -5.07
N PRO A 160 -7.45 11.61 -3.74
CA PRO A 160 -6.35 11.63 -2.78
C PRO A 160 -5.33 10.54 -3.12
N VAL A 161 -4.07 10.79 -2.78
CA VAL A 161 -2.99 9.82 -2.97
C VAL A 161 -3.05 8.82 -1.83
N LEU A 162 -3.11 7.53 -2.18
CA LEU A 162 -2.99 6.46 -1.19
C LEU A 162 -1.52 6.09 -1.05
N PHE A 163 -0.97 6.25 0.15
CA PHE A 163 0.29 5.63 0.55
C PHE A 163 -0.03 4.34 1.28
N SER A 164 0.55 3.23 0.86
CA SER A 164 0.32 1.93 1.50
C SER A 164 1.54 1.03 1.41
N GLY A 165 1.66 0.09 2.33
CA GLY A 165 2.72 -0.90 2.34
C GLY A 165 2.57 -1.90 3.46
N ALA A 166 3.60 -2.71 3.67
CA ALA A 166 3.70 -3.68 4.74
C ALA A 166 4.80 -3.29 5.74
N PHE A 167 4.62 -3.69 7.00
CA PHE A 167 5.64 -3.60 8.03
C PHE A 167 5.98 -4.99 8.57
N ARG A 168 7.25 -5.20 8.93
CA ARG A 168 7.73 -6.38 9.64
C ARG A 168 8.75 -5.94 10.69
N THR A 169 8.40 -6.06 11.96
CA THR A 169 9.17 -5.51 13.09
C THR A 169 9.24 -6.52 14.22
N ASP A 170 10.23 -6.38 15.11
CA ASP A 170 10.42 -7.30 16.24
C ASP A 170 9.31 -7.18 17.31
N GLU A 171 8.62 -6.04 17.34
CA GLU A 171 7.43 -5.79 18.13
C GLU A 171 6.36 -5.11 17.27
N VAL A 172 5.08 -5.30 17.61
CA VAL A 172 3.98 -4.71 16.86
C VAL A 172 4.01 -3.19 17.00
N PRO A 173 4.04 -2.42 15.89
CA PRO A 173 4.04 -0.96 15.97
C PRO A 173 2.80 -0.43 16.67
N ALA A 174 2.96 0.57 17.53
CA ALA A 174 1.86 1.35 18.11
C ALA A 174 1.35 2.43 17.15
N GLY A 175 2.16 2.80 16.15
CA GLY A 175 1.79 3.72 15.09
C GLY A 175 2.75 3.66 13.91
N VAL A 176 2.24 4.00 12.73
CA VAL A 176 3.04 4.28 11.53
C VAL A 176 2.71 5.69 11.06
N GLU A 177 3.74 6.43 10.68
CA GLU A 177 3.62 7.77 10.10
C GLU A 177 4.25 7.79 8.72
N VAL A 178 3.58 8.47 7.78
CA VAL A 178 4.14 8.84 6.48
C VAL A 178 4.46 10.32 6.53
N ARG A 179 5.73 10.68 6.40
CA ARG A 179 6.22 12.06 6.33
C ARG A 179 6.60 12.37 4.90
N LEU A 180 5.97 13.39 4.32
CA LEU A 180 6.32 13.88 3.00
C LEU A 180 7.49 14.87 3.10
N ASP A 181 8.25 15.02 2.02
CA ASP A 181 9.36 15.99 1.96
C ASP A 181 8.89 17.44 2.13
N SER A 182 7.63 17.74 1.81
CA SER A 182 7.01 19.04 2.13
C SER A 182 6.87 19.32 3.62
N GLY A 183 7.11 18.33 4.48
CA GLY A 183 6.94 18.40 5.93
C GLY A 183 5.55 17.96 6.42
N GLU A 184 4.61 17.68 5.52
CA GLU A 184 3.30 17.11 5.88
C GLU A 184 3.47 15.73 6.53
N ARG A 185 2.76 15.49 7.65
CA ARG A 185 2.82 14.24 8.42
C ARG A 185 1.43 13.59 8.41
N LEU A 186 1.37 12.36 7.91
CA LEU A 186 0.15 11.59 7.77
C LEU A 186 0.20 10.39 8.71
N ARG A 187 -0.74 10.32 9.66
CA ARG A 187 -0.91 9.14 10.50
C ARG A 187 -1.54 8.02 9.68
N ALA A 188 -0.90 6.87 9.64
CA ALA A 188 -1.42 5.71 8.95
C ALA A 188 -2.39 4.91 9.84
N GLY A 189 -3.42 4.32 9.23
CA GLY A 189 -4.14 3.20 9.80
C GLY A 189 -3.37 1.90 9.55
N MET A 190 -3.44 0.94 10.47
CA MET A 190 -2.75 -0.35 10.32
C MET A 190 -3.72 -1.53 10.37
N LEU A 191 -3.45 -2.54 9.56
CA LEU A 191 -4.21 -3.80 9.53
C LEU A 191 -3.28 -4.99 9.78
N ARG A 192 -3.79 -6.05 10.41
CA ARG A 192 -3.06 -7.30 10.64
C ARG A 192 -4.00 -8.50 10.60
N LEU A 193 -3.49 -9.66 10.22
CA LEU A 193 -4.23 -10.92 10.32
C LEU A 193 -4.26 -11.42 11.78
N PRO A 194 -5.23 -12.26 12.17
CA PRO A 194 -5.20 -12.96 13.45
C PRO A 194 -4.03 -13.96 13.53
N GLY A 195 -3.70 -14.42 14.74
CA GLY A 195 -2.66 -15.45 14.94
C GLY A 195 -1.23 -14.93 15.05
N ASP A 196 -1.08 -13.63 15.35
CA ASP A 196 0.21 -12.98 15.60
C ASP A 196 1.24 -13.11 14.45
N PRO A 197 0.86 -12.79 13.19
CA PRO A 197 1.81 -12.80 12.08
C PRO A 197 2.89 -11.75 12.28
N ASP A 198 4.16 -12.06 12.02
CA ASP A 198 5.27 -11.11 12.22
C ASP A 198 5.23 -9.86 11.32
N TRP A 199 4.19 -9.70 10.50
CA TRP A 199 3.95 -8.57 9.61
C TRP A 199 2.53 -8.03 9.71
N GLY A 200 2.32 -6.83 9.18
CA GLY A 200 1.01 -6.23 8.93
C GLY A 200 1.08 -5.21 7.79
N THR A 201 -0.01 -4.49 7.52
CA THR A 201 -0.03 -3.42 6.52
C THR A 201 -0.37 -2.07 7.13
N TYR A 202 -0.03 -1.01 6.42
CA TYR A 202 -0.40 0.35 6.75
C TYR A 202 -0.99 1.07 5.54
N TYR A 203 -1.81 2.09 5.79
CA TYR A 203 -2.35 2.98 4.76
C TYR A 203 -2.52 4.42 5.28
N ALA A 204 -2.25 5.40 4.43
CA ALA A 204 -2.47 6.82 4.70
C ALA A 204 -2.94 7.54 3.44
N PHE A 205 -3.72 8.61 3.60
CA PHE A 205 -4.19 9.43 2.48
C PHE A 205 -3.54 10.81 2.54
N GLY A 206 -2.86 11.17 1.45
CA GLY A 206 -2.30 12.51 1.24
C GLY A 206 -3.10 13.29 0.20
N THR A 207 -2.85 14.59 0.13
CA THR A 207 -3.39 15.44 -0.92
C THR A 207 -2.89 15.00 -2.31
N ARG A 208 -3.51 15.48 -3.38
CA ARG A 208 -3.04 15.20 -4.75
C ARG A 208 -1.60 15.67 -4.99
N ALA A 209 -1.21 16.79 -4.37
CA ALA A 209 0.14 17.33 -4.47
C ALA A 209 1.21 16.42 -3.84
N ALA A 210 0.82 15.55 -2.90
CA ALA A 210 1.70 14.55 -2.29
C ALA A 210 2.20 13.50 -3.30
N GLY A 211 1.47 13.29 -4.40
CA GLY A 211 1.73 12.21 -5.36
C GLY A 211 3.03 12.36 -6.14
N ASN A 212 3.67 13.53 -6.07
CA ASN A 212 4.92 13.83 -6.76
C ASN A 212 6.10 13.99 -5.79
N GLN A 213 5.93 13.71 -4.50
CA GLN A 213 6.98 13.92 -3.49
C GLN A 213 7.65 12.60 -3.15
N SER A 214 8.91 12.64 -2.69
CA SER A 214 9.48 11.54 -1.92
C SER A 214 8.84 11.53 -0.52
N TRP A 215 8.93 10.41 0.17
CA TRP A 215 8.34 10.27 1.50
C TRP A 215 9.14 9.31 2.36
N THR A 216 9.09 9.54 3.67
CA THR A 216 9.65 8.64 4.67
C THR A 216 8.51 7.98 5.44
N VAL A 217 8.63 6.69 5.68
CA VAL A 217 7.72 5.93 6.54
C VAL A 217 8.46 5.52 7.79
N THR A 218 7.87 5.80 8.94
CA THR A 218 8.45 5.50 10.25
C THR A 218 7.44 4.74 11.08
N ALA A 219 7.85 3.57 11.59
CA ALA A 219 7.07 2.78 12.55
C ALA A 219 7.58 3.03 13.97
N TYR A 220 6.65 3.19 14.91
CA TYR A 220 6.94 3.54 16.30
C TYR A 220 6.46 2.47 17.27
N ALA A 221 7.23 2.24 18.32
CA ALA A 221 6.83 1.50 19.51
C ALA A 221 5.84 2.31 20.36
N ALA A 222 5.24 1.68 21.36
CA ALA A 222 4.28 2.32 22.27
C ALA A 222 4.89 3.46 23.11
N ASP A 223 6.20 3.40 23.38
CA ASP A 223 6.98 4.44 24.07
C ASP A 223 7.42 5.59 23.15
N GLY A 224 7.08 5.53 21.85
CA GLY A 224 7.47 6.50 20.84
C GLY A 224 8.85 6.26 20.22
N ARG A 225 9.58 5.20 20.62
CA ARG A 225 10.84 4.82 19.98
C ARG A 225 10.61 4.39 18.54
N VAL A 226 11.53 4.77 17.65
CA VAL A 226 11.52 4.31 16.26
C VAL A 226 11.89 2.82 16.20
N LEU A 227 11.03 2.02 15.59
CA LEU A 227 11.27 0.61 15.30
C LEU A 227 12.07 0.43 14.02
N VAL A 228 11.62 1.13 12.98
CA VAL A 228 12.19 1.12 11.65
C VAL A 228 11.76 2.39 10.92
N GLU A 229 12.65 2.89 10.07
CA GLU A 229 12.39 4.01 9.17
C GLU A 229 12.86 3.65 7.76
N THR A 230 12.12 4.08 6.75
CA THR A 230 12.49 3.84 5.34
C THR A 230 12.09 5.05 4.50
N HIS A 231 13.03 5.55 3.70
CA HIS A 231 12.80 6.60 2.72
C HIS A 231 12.47 5.99 1.36
N PHE A 232 11.50 6.58 0.68
CA PHE A 232 11.06 6.20 -0.66
C PHE A 232 11.20 7.42 -1.57
N ASP A 233 12.11 7.31 -2.52
CA ASP A 233 12.27 8.33 -3.54
C ASP A 233 11.04 8.41 -4.42
N GLN A 234 10.78 9.60 -4.96
CA GLN A 234 9.94 9.74 -6.13
C GLN A 234 10.50 8.80 -7.21
N ALA A 235 9.76 7.76 -7.59
CA ALA A 235 10.13 6.97 -8.75
C ALA A 235 10.28 7.93 -9.93
N SER A 236 11.51 8.10 -10.41
CA SER A 236 11.84 8.95 -11.55
C SER A 236 10.97 8.49 -12.71
N GLY A 237 9.94 9.28 -13.03
CA GLY A 237 9.08 9.01 -14.16
C GLY A 237 9.90 9.18 -15.43
N GLY A 238 10.44 8.07 -15.95
CA GLY A 238 10.94 7.95 -17.31
C GLY A 238 9.81 7.71 -18.30
#